data_AF-A0A2A6JTP4-F1
#
_entry.id   AF-A0A2A6JTP4-F1
#
_cell.length_a   1.000
_cell.length_b   1.000
_cell.length_c   1.000
_cell.angle_alpha   90.00
_cell.angle_beta   90.00
_cell.angle_gamma   90.00
#
_symmetry.space_group_name_H-M   'P 1'
#
loop_
_entity.id
_entity.type
_entity.pdbx_description
1 polymer ?
#
loop_
_entity_poly.entity_id
_entity_poly.type
_entity_poly.pdbx_seq_one_letter_code
_entity_poly.pdbx_strand_id
1 'polypeptide(L)'
;MLGPELWEFIESPVMILFVTCDEAGRPMIGRGSGVRVDRQSGHLNFLASRCQWPKAVGGALPGRPIATTYARPADYKACQIKGIVVEARPADETQRARGEAYVAEQLARMLALGVTRMQLSSTLSDQDLVCLTIEPQAIFEQTPGPGAGRRLTPEPLA
;
A
#
# COMPACT_ATOMS: atom_id res chain seq x y z
N MET A 1 5.48 10.58 12.68
CA MET A 1 5.49 9.42 11.75
C MET A 1 6.89 9.17 11.24
N LEU A 2 7.78 8.77 12.15
CA LEU A 2 9.09 8.22 11.81
C LEU A 2 9.26 6.96 12.66
N GLY A 3 9.78 5.87 12.08
CA GLY A 3 9.95 4.60 12.81
C GLY A 3 8.63 3.85 13.11
N PRO A 4 8.47 3.22 14.29
CA PRO A 4 7.35 2.34 14.62
C PRO A 4 5.94 2.90 14.35
N GLU A 5 5.72 4.18 14.62
CA GLU A 5 4.43 4.84 14.37
C GLU A 5 4.02 4.82 12.90
N LEU A 6 4.99 4.89 11.98
CA LEU A 6 4.71 4.83 10.55
C LEU A 6 4.24 3.42 10.16
N TRP A 7 4.89 2.40 10.71
CA TRP A 7 4.54 1.01 10.48
C TRP A 7 3.13 0.71 10.99
N GLU A 8 2.84 1.11 12.22
CA GLU A 8 1.49 1.01 12.79
C GLU A 8 0.47 1.76 11.94
N PHE A 9 0.82 2.97 11.47
CA PHE A 9 -0.08 3.75 10.61
C PHE A 9 -0.38 3.05 9.28
N ILE A 10 0.62 2.55 8.55
CA ILE A 10 0.38 1.92 7.26
C ILE A 10 -0.27 0.54 7.38
N GLU A 11 -0.04 -0.17 8.50
CA GLU A 11 -0.69 -1.45 8.81
C GLU A 11 -2.13 -1.28 9.31
N SER A 12 -2.49 -0.06 9.73
CA SER A 12 -3.83 0.31 10.12
C SER A 12 -4.80 0.34 8.92
N PRO A 13 -6.09 0.56 9.13
CA PRO A 13 -7.12 0.55 8.10
C PRO A 13 -7.11 1.84 7.25
N VAL A 14 -6.03 2.00 6.49
CA VAL A 14 -5.83 3.09 5.54
C VAL A 14 -6.29 2.67 4.15
N MET A 15 -6.69 3.64 3.34
CA MET A 15 -6.82 3.44 1.90
C MET A 15 -5.44 3.33 1.27
N ILE A 16 -5.26 2.35 0.40
CA ILE A 16 -3.96 2.04 -0.21
C ILE A 16 -4.02 2.17 -1.72
N LEU A 17 -3.05 2.90 -2.29
CA LEU A 17 -2.75 2.92 -3.72
C LEU A 17 -1.32 2.46 -3.96
N PHE A 18 -1.07 1.87 -5.13
CA PHE A 18 0.28 1.62 -5.59
C PHE A 18 0.43 1.97 -7.07
N VAL A 19 1.64 2.34 -7.45
CA VAL A 19 2.00 2.70 -8.82
C VAL A 19 3.28 1.98 -9.20
N THR A 20 3.25 1.34 -10.37
CA THR A 20 4.41 0.76 -11.05
C THR A 20 4.56 1.41 -12.42
N CYS A 21 5.59 1.02 -13.18
CA CYS A 21 5.75 1.44 -14.56
C CYS A 21 5.76 0.23 -15.50
N ASP A 22 5.28 0.40 -16.73
CA ASP A 22 5.52 -0.57 -17.79
C ASP A 22 6.93 -0.38 -18.41
N GLU A 23 7.29 -1.18 -19.40
CA GLU A 23 8.61 -1.12 -20.07
C GLU A 23 8.87 0.23 -20.76
N ALA A 24 7.82 0.93 -21.20
CA ALA A 24 7.91 2.25 -21.81
C ALA A 24 7.97 3.39 -20.77
N GLY A 25 8.01 3.06 -19.47
CA GLY A 25 8.02 4.03 -18.38
C GLY A 25 6.65 4.66 -18.07
N ARG A 26 5.56 4.14 -18.64
CA ARG A 26 4.21 4.65 -18.38
C ARG A 26 3.71 4.18 -17.02
N PRO A 27 3.11 5.05 -16.20
CA PRO A 27 2.64 4.69 -14.87
C PRO A 27 1.37 3.83 -14.92
N MET A 28 1.35 2.74 -14.16
CA MET A 28 0.21 1.86 -13.96
C MET A 28 -0.22 1.94 -12.50
N ILE A 29 -1.47 2.32 -12.24
CA ILE A 29 -2.01 2.49 -10.89
C ILE A 29 -2.93 1.33 -10.49
N GLY A 30 -2.87 0.94 -9.22
CA GLY A 30 -3.79 -0.02 -8.62
C GLY A 30 -4.07 0.29 -7.15
N ARG A 31 -4.91 -0.54 -6.54
CA ARG A 31 -5.27 -0.46 -5.11
C ARG A 31 -4.65 -1.63 -4.36
N GLY A 32 -4.19 -1.35 -3.14
CA GLY A 32 -3.67 -2.38 -2.25
C GLY A 32 -4.79 -3.03 -1.43
N SER A 33 -4.59 -4.31 -1.12
CA SER A 33 -5.46 -5.16 -0.30
C SER A 33 -4.84 -5.42 1.08
N GLY A 34 -3.97 -4.52 1.54
CA GLY A 34 -3.30 -4.60 2.83
C GLY A 34 -1.78 -4.54 2.71
N VAL A 35 -1.14 -4.28 3.85
CA VAL A 35 0.32 -4.28 3.98
C VAL A 35 0.70 -4.79 5.36
N ARG A 36 1.83 -5.48 5.45
CA ARG A 36 2.53 -5.77 6.70
C ARG A 36 4.00 -5.43 6.58
N VAL A 37 4.60 -4.93 7.65
CA VAL A 37 6.01 -4.64 7.75
C VAL A 37 6.69 -5.83 8.40
N ASP A 38 7.64 -6.43 7.70
CA ASP A 38 8.58 -7.34 8.34
C ASP A 38 9.48 -6.53 9.27
N ARG A 39 9.37 -6.76 10.59
CA ARG A 39 10.09 -5.99 11.60
C ARG A 39 11.58 -6.32 11.64
N GLN A 40 12.02 -7.44 11.07
CA GLN A 40 13.43 -7.82 11.01
C GLN A 40 14.14 -7.12 9.85
N SER A 41 13.54 -7.11 8.66
CA SER A 41 14.14 -6.52 7.45
C SER A 41 13.72 -5.08 7.18
N GLY A 42 12.58 -4.63 7.72
CA GLY A 42 11.95 -3.37 7.33
C GLY A 42 11.23 -3.42 5.98
N HIS A 43 11.18 -4.58 5.32
CA HIS A 43 10.48 -4.75 4.06
C HIS A 43 8.96 -4.73 4.24
N LEU A 44 8.27 -4.25 3.22
CA LEU A 44 6.81 -4.29 3.16
C LEU A 44 6.36 -5.54 2.42
N ASN A 45 5.49 -6.32 3.04
CA ASN A 45 4.69 -7.36 2.41
C ASN A 45 3.36 -6.72 1.98
N PHE A 46 3.34 -6.22 0.75
CA PHE A 46 2.20 -5.51 0.16
C PHE A 46 1.30 -6.47 -0.62
N LEU A 47 -0.01 -6.46 -0.36
CA LEU A 47 -0.96 -7.32 -1.05
C LEU A 47 -1.67 -6.56 -2.16
N ALA A 48 -1.74 -7.15 -3.36
CA ALA A 48 -2.47 -6.60 -4.49
C ALA A 48 -3.24 -7.71 -5.20
N SER A 49 -4.47 -7.40 -5.64
CA SER A 49 -5.24 -8.30 -6.51
C SER A 49 -4.73 -8.21 -7.95
N ARG A 50 -4.19 -9.31 -8.47
CA ARG A 50 -3.68 -9.39 -9.85
C ARG A 50 -4.81 -9.38 -10.87
N CYS A 51 -5.93 -10.04 -10.58
CA CYS A 51 -7.08 -10.03 -11.49
C CYS A 51 -7.73 -8.63 -11.60
N GLN A 52 -7.72 -7.84 -10.52
CA GLN A 52 -8.25 -6.48 -10.52
C GLN A 52 -7.28 -5.47 -11.17
N TRP A 53 -5.97 -5.61 -10.91
CA TRP A 53 -4.96 -4.65 -11.34
C TRP A 53 -3.83 -5.29 -12.18
N PRO A 54 -4.13 -6.01 -13.28
CA PRO A 54 -3.16 -6.86 -13.97
C PRO A 54 -1.96 -6.10 -14.52
N LYS A 55 -2.16 -4.88 -15.03
CA LYS A 55 -1.06 -4.03 -15.54
C LYS A 55 -0.16 -3.50 -14.42
N ALA A 56 -0.75 -3.06 -13.31
CA ALA A 56 0.01 -2.53 -12.18
C ALA A 56 0.82 -3.65 -11.49
N VAL A 57 0.20 -4.82 -11.28
CA VAL A 57 0.89 -6.01 -10.76
C VAL A 57 1.95 -6.50 -11.75
N GLY A 58 1.65 -6.54 -13.05
CA GLY A 58 2.63 -6.93 -14.08
C GLY A 58 3.86 -6.01 -14.17
N GLY A 59 3.72 -4.73 -13.78
CA GLY A 59 4.84 -3.80 -13.67
C GLY A 59 5.70 -3.97 -12.41
N ALA A 60 5.23 -4.71 -11.41
CA ALA A 60 5.92 -4.94 -10.14
C ALA A 60 6.96 -6.08 -10.24
N LEU A 61 7.96 -5.91 -11.08
CA LEU A 61 9.03 -6.91 -11.25
C LEU A 61 10.20 -6.64 -10.30
N PRO A 62 10.93 -7.67 -9.84
CA PRO A 62 12.14 -7.50 -9.03
C PRO A 62 13.12 -6.48 -9.61
N GLY A 63 13.67 -5.62 -8.75
CA GLY A 63 14.58 -4.53 -9.12
C GLY A 63 13.91 -3.28 -9.69
N ARG A 64 12.59 -3.29 -9.94
CA ARG A 64 11.86 -2.14 -10.47
C ARG A 64 11.33 -1.22 -9.38
N PRO A 65 11.23 0.09 -9.66
CA PRO A 65 10.66 1.04 -8.72
C PRO A 65 9.15 0.83 -8.54
N ILE A 66 8.70 1.09 -7.32
CA ILE A 66 7.28 1.11 -6.94
C ILE A 66 7.04 2.26 -5.97
N ALA A 67 5.85 2.87 -6.05
CA ALA A 67 5.39 3.83 -5.07
C ALA A 67 4.08 3.34 -4.45
N THR A 68 3.96 3.37 -3.13
CA THR A 68 2.73 3.05 -2.38
C THR A 68 2.29 4.28 -1.60
N THR A 69 0.99 4.55 -1.57
CA THR A 69 0.40 5.69 -0.86
C THR A 69 -0.67 5.19 0.09
N TYR A 70 -0.62 5.69 1.32
CA TYR A 70 -1.46 5.29 2.44
C TYR A 70 -2.18 6.53 2.96
N ALA A 71 -3.51 6.48 3.03
CA ALA A 71 -4.31 7.61 3.50
C ALA A 71 -5.42 7.14 4.44
N ARG A 72 -5.49 7.70 5.64
CA ARG A 72 -6.59 7.42 6.57
C ARG A 72 -7.85 8.14 6.10
N PRO A 73 -8.97 7.42 5.89
CA PRO A 73 -10.14 8.01 5.26
C PRO A 73 -10.87 9.05 6.13
N ALA A 74 -10.70 8.98 7.46
CA ALA A 74 -11.40 9.86 8.40
C ALA A 74 -10.85 11.31 8.43
N ASP A 75 -9.55 11.49 8.19
CA ASP A 75 -8.87 12.78 8.37
C ASP A 75 -7.77 13.06 7.35
N TYR A 76 -7.62 12.19 6.35
CA TYR A 76 -6.63 12.35 5.27
C TYR A 76 -5.18 12.48 5.74
N LYS A 77 -4.87 12.05 6.98
CA LYS A 77 -3.49 11.79 7.36
C LYS A 77 -2.91 10.80 6.35
N ALA A 78 -1.82 11.16 5.70
CA ALA A 78 -1.32 10.38 4.56
C ALA A 78 0.20 10.39 4.44
N CYS A 79 0.73 9.30 3.91
CA CYS A 79 2.14 9.19 3.55
C CYS A 79 2.30 8.43 2.23
N GLN A 80 3.43 8.67 1.55
CA GLN A 80 3.86 7.91 0.38
C GLN A 80 5.20 7.27 0.67
N ILE A 81 5.35 6.01 0.30
CA ILE A 81 6.60 5.27 0.34
C ILE A 81 7.02 4.99 -1.10
N LYS A 82 8.27 5.35 -1.43
CA LYS A 82 8.93 4.94 -2.67
C LYS A 82 9.92 3.84 -2.33
N GLY A 83 9.93 2.79 -3.13
CA GLY A 83 10.77 1.62 -2.88
C GLY A 83 11.12 0.87 -4.14
N ILE A 84 11.82 -0.25 -3.97
CA ILE A 84 12.14 -1.21 -5.01
C ILE A 84 11.41 -2.51 -4.72
N VAL A 85 10.85 -3.14 -5.75
CA VAL A 85 10.29 -4.48 -5.62
C VAL A 85 11.44 -5.48 -5.48
N VAL A 86 11.43 -6.24 -4.39
CA VAL A 86 12.40 -7.32 -4.13
C VAL A 86 11.89 -8.62 -4.73
N GLU A 87 10.60 -8.91 -4.54
CA GLU A 87 9.96 -10.14 -4.98
C GLU A 87 8.47 -9.87 -5.29
N ALA A 88 7.92 -10.59 -6.25
CA ALA A 88 6.49 -10.67 -6.48
C ALA A 88 6.09 -12.14 -6.63
N ARG A 89 5.20 -12.62 -5.74
CA ARG A 89 4.76 -14.02 -5.73
C ARG A 89 3.29 -14.16 -5.32
N PRO A 90 2.62 -15.27 -5.66
CA PRO A 90 1.30 -15.55 -5.09
C PRO A 90 1.30 -15.42 -3.56
N ALA A 91 0.24 -14.82 -3.02
CA ALA A 91 0.06 -14.71 -1.59
C ALA A 91 -0.13 -16.12 -0.98
N ASP A 92 0.50 -16.39 0.16
CA ASP A 92 0.25 -17.60 0.94
C ASP A 92 -1.10 -17.52 1.70
N GLU A 93 -1.49 -18.58 2.39
CA GLU A 93 -2.77 -18.64 3.11
C GLU A 93 -2.89 -17.56 4.21
N THR A 94 -1.80 -17.30 4.94
CA THR A 94 -1.81 -16.27 5.99
C THR A 94 -1.95 -14.88 5.39
N GLN A 95 -1.30 -14.63 4.27
CA GLN A 95 -1.39 -13.39 3.51
C GLN A 95 -2.78 -13.21 2.90
N ARG A 96 -3.40 -14.27 2.36
CA ARG A 96 -4.78 -14.22 1.85
C ARG A 96 -5.78 -13.85 2.95
N ALA A 97 -5.74 -14.52 4.09
CA ALA A 97 -6.60 -14.21 5.23
C ALA A 97 -6.46 -12.74 5.70
N ARG A 98 -5.23 -12.19 5.66
CA ARG A 98 -5.01 -10.76 5.95
C ARG A 98 -5.64 -9.84 4.92
N GLY A 99 -5.59 -10.20 3.65
CA GLY A 99 -6.21 -9.44 2.57
C GLY A 99 -7.73 -9.40 2.67
N GLU A 100 -8.34 -10.55 2.94
CA GLU A 100 -9.79 -10.67 3.21
C GLU A 100 -10.21 -9.81 4.40
N ALA A 101 -9.46 -9.90 5.52
CA ALA A 101 -9.72 -9.09 6.71
C ALA A 101 -9.60 -7.58 6.43
N TYR A 102 -8.58 -7.16 5.67
CA TYR A 102 -8.42 -5.76 5.27
C TYR A 102 -9.59 -5.27 4.41
N VAL A 103 -10.02 -6.05 3.41
CA VAL A 103 -11.14 -5.67 2.54
C VAL A 103 -12.44 -5.58 3.34
N ALA A 104 -12.72 -6.54 4.21
CA ALA A 104 -13.89 -6.52 5.09
C ALA A 104 -13.89 -5.28 6.01
N GLU A 105 -12.76 -4.98 6.66
CA GLU A 105 -12.63 -3.82 7.53
C GLU A 105 -12.76 -2.50 6.78
N GLN A 106 -12.11 -2.36 5.62
CA GLN A 106 -12.20 -1.15 4.82
C GLN A 106 -13.63 -0.88 4.35
N LEU A 107 -14.36 -1.92 3.94
CA LEU A 107 -15.77 -1.76 3.55
C LEU A 107 -16.62 -1.28 4.73
N ALA A 108 -16.41 -1.82 5.94
CA ALA A 108 -17.14 -1.38 7.13
C ALA A 108 -16.83 0.09 7.49
N ARG A 109 -15.55 0.49 7.42
CA ARG A 109 -15.13 1.87 7.73
C ARG A 109 -15.64 2.88 6.72
N MET A 110 -15.54 2.55 5.44
CA MET A 110 -16.03 3.43 4.38
C MET A 110 -17.55 3.56 4.42
N LEU A 111 -18.27 2.48 4.78
CA LEU A 111 -19.72 2.54 5.02
C LEU A 111 -20.07 3.48 6.16
N ALA A 112 -19.32 3.44 7.27
CA ALA A 112 -19.50 4.38 8.38
C ALA A 112 -19.23 5.84 8.00
N LEU A 113 -18.45 6.08 6.95
CA LEU A 113 -18.21 7.40 6.35
C LEU A 113 -19.18 7.74 5.20
N GLY A 114 -20.22 6.92 4.99
CA GLY A 114 -21.25 7.15 3.98
C GLY A 114 -20.91 6.66 2.57
N VAL A 115 -19.81 5.93 2.38
CA VAL A 115 -19.41 5.35 1.10
C VAL A 115 -19.84 3.89 1.01
N THR A 116 -20.72 3.60 0.06
CA THR A 116 -21.35 2.28 -0.08
C THR A 116 -20.42 1.24 -0.70
N ARG A 117 -20.70 -0.04 -0.43
CA ARG A 117 -20.01 -1.17 -1.08
C ARG A 117 -20.10 -1.10 -2.62
N MET A 118 -21.22 -0.64 -3.17
CA MET A 118 -21.40 -0.49 -4.61
C MET A 118 -20.38 0.49 -5.20
N GLN A 119 -20.16 1.63 -4.53
CA GLN A 119 -19.17 2.63 -4.94
C GLN A 119 -17.72 2.12 -4.86
N LEU A 120 -17.46 1.14 -4.00
CA LEU A 120 -16.13 0.54 -3.81
C LEU A 120 -15.90 -0.75 -4.59
N SER A 121 -16.93 -1.27 -5.26
CA SER A 121 -16.91 -2.59 -5.93
C SER A 121 -15.81 -2.73 -6.98
N SER A 122 -15.35 -1.61 -7.56
CA SER A 122 -14.25 -1.57 -8.54
C SER A 122 -12.88 -1.26 -7.94
N THR A 123 -12.78 -1.07 -6.62
CA THR A 123 -11.59 -0.53 -5.96
C THR A 123 -10.93 -1.47 -4.96
N LEU A 124 -11.69 -2.35 -4.30
CA LEU A 124 -11.19 -3.29 -3.30
C LEU A 124 -11.46 -4.72 -3.76
N SER A 125 -10.44 -5.58 -3.70
CA SER A 125 -10.55 -6.99 -4.05
C SER A 125 -9.57 -7.81 -3.20
N ASP A 126 -10.06 -8.91 -2.63
CA ASP A 126 -9.29 -9.93 -1.92
C ASP A 126 -9.04 -11.18 -2.77
N GLN A 127 -9.38 -11.13 -4.07
CA GLN A 127 -9.24 -12.24 -5.01
C GLN A 127 -7.89 -12.19 -5.74
N ASP A 128 -7.33 -13.37 -6.07
CA ASP A 128 -6.07 -13.53 -6.82
C ASP A 128 -4.94 -12.64 -6.26
N LEU A 129 -4.71 -12.74 -4.95
CA LEU A 129 -3.74 -11.90 -4.26
C LEU A 129 -2.30 -12.32 -4.57
N VAL A 130 -1.48 -11.32 -4.88
CA VAL A 130 -0.03 -11.39 -5.00
C VAL A 130 0.57 -10.62 -3.83
N CYS A 131 1.59 -11.18 -3.20
CA CYS A 131 2.44 -10.49 -2.26
C CYS A 131 3.64 -9.89 -3.00
N LEU A 132 3.77 -8.57 -2.91
CA LEU A 132 4.93 -7.80 -3.35
C LEU A 132 5.79 -7.52 -2.12
N THR A 133 7.00 -8.05 -2.10
CA THR A 133 8.02 -7.67 -1.12
C THR A 133 8.68 -6.40 -1.61
N ILE A 134 8.60 -5.31 -0.85
CA ILE A 134 9.09 -3.99 -1.23
C ILE A 134 10.13 -3.53 -0.21
N GLU A 135 11.30 -3.11 -0.70
CA GLU A 135 12.33 -2.43 0.09
C GLU A 135 12.06 -0.91 0.07
N PRO A 136 11.69 -0.29 1.21
CA PRO A 136 11.48 1.16 1.27
C PRO A 136 12.78 1.95 1.07
N GLN A 137 12.75 2.97 0.21
CA GLN A 137 13.90 3.84 -0.09
C GLN A 137 13.68 5.29 0.37
N ALA A 138 12.44 5.77 0.30
CA ALA A 138 12.09 7.12 0.74
C ALA A 138 10.64 7.19 1.19
N ILE A 139 10.36 8.00 2.20
CA ILE A 139 9.03 8.23 2.74
C ILE A 139 8.73 9.73 2.61
N PHE A 140 7.48 10.07 2.29
CA PHE A 140 7.03 11.45 2.12
C PHE A 140 5.73 11.67 2.88
N GLU A 141 5.60 12.81 3.54
CA GLU A 141 4.32 13.29 4.06
C GLU A 141 3.42 13.68 2.91
N GLN A 142 2.19 13.17 2.90
CA GLN A 142 1.19 13.48 1.87
C GLN A 142 -0.10 14.00 2.49
N THR A 143 -0.11 14.22 3.81
CA THR A 143 -1.20 14.88 4.51
C THR A 143 -1.41 16.27 3.89
N PRO A 144 -2.60 16.60 3.38
CA PRO A 144 -2.87 17.90 2.79
C PRO A 144 -2.54 19.05 3.77
N GLY A 145 -1.76 20.02 3.31
CA GLY A 145 -1.30 21.16 4.11
C GLY A 145 0.11 21.60 3.73
N PRO A 146 0.68 22.59 4.45
CA PRO A 146 2.00 23.15 4.13
C PRO A 146 3.16 22.16 4.15
N GLY A 147 3.01 21.03 4.86
CA GLY A 147 4.02 19.96 4.93
C GLY A 147 3.93 18.90 3.83
N ALA A 148 2.91 18.94 2.97
CA ALA A 148 2.72 17.95 1.91
C ALA A 148 3.92 17.92 0.95
N GLY A 149 4.35 16.71 0.58
CA GLY A 149 5.51 16.46 -0.28
C GLY A 149 6.86 16.48 0.45
N ARG A 150 6.91 16.83 1.73
CA ARG A 150 8.16 16.80 2.52
C ARG A 150 8.65 15.36 2.68
N ARG A 151 9.93 15.13 2.39
CA ARG A 151 10.60 13.85 2.69
C ARG A 151 10.70 13.68 4.21
N LEU A 152 10.29 12.52 4.69
CA LEU A 152 10.42 12.10 6.07
C LEU A 152 11.78 11.39 6.21
N THR A 153 12.72 12.03 6.91
CA THR A 153 14.02 11.44 7.27
C THR A 153 13.90 10.85 8.67
N PRO A 154 14.26 9.58 8.91
CA PRO A 154 14.45 9.08 10.26
C PRO A 154 15.44 9.99 10.99
N GLU A 155 15.10 10.49 12.18
CA GLU A 155 16.14 11.09 13.01
C GLU A 155 17.18 10.00 13.32
N PRO A 156 18.49 10.32 13.25
CA PRO A 156 19.50 9.42 13.78
C PRO A 156 19.18 9.15 15.26
N LEU A 157 19.24 7.89 15.67
CA LEU A 157 19.28 7.56 17.10
C LEU A 157 20.49 8.29 17.69
N ALA A 158 20.23 9.25 18.58
CA ALA A 158 21.26 9.91 19.39
C ALA A 158 21.91 8.90 20.34
#